data_AF-X1GY15-F1
#
_entry.id   AF-X1GY15-F1
#
_cell.length_a   1.000
_cell.length_b   1.000
_cell.length_c   1.000
_cell.angle_alpha   90.00
_cell.angle_beta   90.00
_cell.angle_gamma   90.00
#
_symmetry.space_group_name_H-M   'P 1'
#
loop_
_entity.id
_entity.type
_entity.pdbx_description
1 polymer ?
#
loop_
_entity_poly.entity_id
_entity_poly.type
_entity_poly.pdbx_seq_one_letter_code
_entity_poly.pdbx_strand_id
1 'polypeptide(L)' 'SIIKLKTTVLLMTVESELEEIKKQMNEISKKLDDLLSDRAAIVMLKLSEFSLKEFLDNEPNLYSLEDLKVRYQ' A
#
# COMPACT_ATOMS: atom_id res chain seq x y z
N SER A 1 -6.42 53.03 -14.60
CA SER A 1 -5.56 52.61 -15.73
C SER A 1 -5.79 51.14 -16.04
N ILE A 2 -6.05 50.80 -17.30
CA ILE A 2 -6.32 49.42 -17.80
C ILE A 2 -5.23 48.43 -17.37
N ILE A 3 -3.98 48.87 -17.28
CA ILE A 3 -2.82 48.07 -16.87
C ILE A 3 -3.03 47.43 -15.47
N LYS A 4 -3.49 48.21 -14.49
CA LYS A 4 -3.69 47.72 -13.11
C LYS A 4 -4.71 46.58 -13.06
N LEU A 5 -5.79 46.71 -13.84
CA LEU A 5 -6.86 45.72 -13.94
C LEU A 5 -6.34 44.42 -14.58
N LYS A 6 -5.54 44.53 -15.64
CA LYS A 6 -4.91 43.38 -16.31
C LYS A 6 -3.93 42.64 -15.40
N THR A 7 -3.15 43.36 -14.59
CA THR A 7 -2.24 42.76 -13.60
C THR A 7 -3.00 42.02 -12.51
N THR A 8 -4.09 42.60 -11.99
CA THR A 8 -4.93 41.93 -10.98
C THR A 8 -5.56 40.64 -11.52
N VAL A 9 -6.07 40.65 -12.75
CA VAL A 9 -6.62 39.44 -13.38
C VAL A 9 -5.54 38.36 -13.55
N LEU A 10 -4.36 38.73 -14.03
CA LEU A 10 -3.27 37.79 -14.22
C LEU A 10 -2.77 37.19 -12.90
N LEU A 11 -2.74 38.00 -11.83
CA LEU A 11 -2.41 37.52 -10.48
C LEU A 11 -3.44 36.49 -9.99
N MET A 12 -4.74 36.79 -10.13
CA MET A 12 -5.81 35.88 -9.74
C MET A 12 -5.76 34.55 -10.52
N THR A 13 -5.41 34.60 -11.81
CA THR A 13 -5.25 33.38 -12.62
C THR A 13 -4.10 32.53 -12.10
N VAL A 14 -2.93 33.13 -11.85
CA VAL A 14 -1.75 32.41 -11.33
C VAL A 14 -2.03 31.83 -9.94
N GLU A 15 -2.73 32.56 -9.07
CA GLU A 15 -3.13 32.07 -7.75
C GLU A 15 -4.07 30.85 -7.85
N SER A 16 -5.04 30.89 -8.77
CA SER A 16 -5.94 29.76 -9.02
C SER A 16 -5.19 28.53 -9.53
N GLU A 17 -4.29 28.70 -10.49
CA GLU A 17 -3.48 27.61 -11.04
C GLU A 17 -2.56 27.00 -9.97
N LEU A 18 -1.94 27.83 -9.13
CA LEU A 18 -1.11 27.36 -8.01
C LEU A 18 -1.91 26.55 -6.99
N GLU A 19 -3.13 26.97 -6.65
CA GLU A 19 -3.98 26.20 -5.74
C GLU A 19 -4.42 24.86 -6.36
N GLU A 20 -4.68 24.84 -7.66
CA GLU A 20 -4.99 23.59 -8.36
C GLU A 20 -3.80 22.62 -8.38
N ILE A 21 -2.58 23.12 -8.65
CA ILE A 21 -1.35 22.34 -8.59
C ILE A 21 -1.13 21.78 -7.17
N LYS A 22 -1.29 22.61 -6.13
CA LYS A 22 -1.16 22.15 -4.74
C LYS A 22 -2.16 21.05 -4.41
N LYS A 23 -3.41 21.20 -4.85
CA LYS A 23 -4.45 20.19 -4.66
C LYS A 23 -4.07 18.87 -5.31
N GLN A 24 -3.66 18.90 -6.58
CA GLN A 24 -3.22 17.71 -7.31
C GLN A 24 -2.00 17.05 -6.64
N MET A 25 -1.04 17.84 -6.18
CA MET A 25 0.14 17.33 -5.49
C MET A 25 -0.21 16.60 -4.18
N ASN A 26 -1.16 17.15 -3.41
CA ASN A 26 -1.67 16.50 -2.20
C ASN A 26 -2.40 15.18 -2.51
N GLU A 27 -3.20 15.15 -3.58
CA GLU A 27 -3.86 13.92 -4.02
C GLU A 27 -2.86 12.84 -4.46
N ILE A 28 -1.79 13.22 -5.16
CA ILE A 28 -0.72 12.31 -5.55
C ILE A 28 0.01 11.78 -4.31
N SER A 29 0.36 12.65 -3.36
CA SER A 29 1.02 12.24 -2.11
C SER A 29 0.20 11.19 -1.37
N LYS A 30 -1.10 11.43 -1.21
CA LYS A 30 -2.00 10.49 -0.53
C LYS A 30 -2.06 9.13 -1.22
N LYS A 31 -2.16 9.10 -2.55
CA LYS A 31 -2.16 7.86 -3.32
C LYS A 31 -0.84 7.08 -3.18
N LEU A 32 0.29 7.79 -3.08
CA LEU A 32 1.59 7.16 -2.85
C LEU A 32 1.67 6.54 -1.45
N ASP A 33 1.16 7.22 -0.43
CA ASP A 33 1.10 6.69 0.93
C ASP A 33 0.24 5.43 1.00
N ASP A 34 -0.94 5.44 0.36
CA ASP A 34 -1.84 4.27 0.28
C ASP A 34 -1.13 3.08 -0.40
N LEU A 35 -0.47 3.31 -1.56
CA LEU A 35 0.26 2.26 -2.28
C LEU A 35 1.44 1.69 -1.47
N LEU A 36 2.16 2.54 -0.73
CA LEU A 36 3.26 2.10 0.13
C LEU A 36 2.75 1.25 1.29
N SER A 37 1.63 1.65 1.91
CA SER A 37 0.97 0.87 2.97
C SER A 37 0.57 -0.51 2.48
N ASP A 38 -0.12 -0.60 1.34
CA ASP A 38 -0.54 -1.88 0.75
C ASP A 38 0.66 -2.77 0.41
N ARG A 39 1.73 -2.17 -0.14
CA ARG A 39 2.96 -2.89 -0.45
C ARG A 39 3.63 -3.44 0.80
N ALA A 40 3.69 -2.66 1.88
CA ALA A 40 4.28 -3.10 3.15
C ALA A 40 3.52 -4.31 3.71
N ALA A 41 2.19 -4.29 3.67
CA ALA A 41 1.36 -5.41 4.08
C ALA A 41 1.63 -6.68 3.25
N ILE A 42 1.69 -6.56 1.92
CA ILE A 42 1.99 -7.70 1.03
C ILE A 42 3.38 -8.26 1.30
N VAL A 43 4.39 -7.40 1.47
CA VAL A 43 5.75 -7.83 1.77
C VAL A 43 5.81 -8.58 3.09
N MET A 44 5.11 -8.09 4.12
CA MET A 44 5.06 -8.75 5.42
C MET A 44 4.38 -10.11 5.34
N LEU A 45 3.25 -10.22 4.62
CA LEU A 45 2.58 -11.49 4.38
C LEU A 45 3.48 -12.51 3.68
N LYS A 46 4.20 -12.09 2.63
CA LYS A 46 5.14 -12.98 1.92
C LYS A 46 6.31 -13.44 2.78
N LEU A 47 6.83 -12.57 3.64
CA LEU A 47 7.89 -12.95 4.59
C LEU A 47 7.37 -13.98 5.59
N SER A 48 6.15 -13.79 6.11
CA SER A 48 5.51 -14.76 6.99
C SER A 48 5.26 -16.11 6.29
N GLU A 49 4.80 -16.09 5.03
CA GLU A 49 4.62 -17.30 4.22
C GLU A 49 5.93 -18.09 4.07
N PHE A 50 7.02 -17.40 3.70
CA PHE A 50 8.33 -18.04 3.55
C PHE A 50 8.83 -18.65 4.86
N SER A 51 8.75 -17.90 5.96
CA SER A 51 9.18 -18.37 7.28
C SER A 51 8.33 -19.54 7.78
N LEU A 52 7.01 -19.49 7.59
CA LEU A 52 6.12 -20.57 8.01
C LEU A 52 6.36 -21.85 7.19
N LYS A 53 6.60 -21.71 5.88
CA LYS A 53 6.94 -22.84 5.03
C LYS A 53 8.24 -23.51 5.50
N GLU A 54 9.29 -22.72 5.74
CA GLU A 54 10.57 -23.24 6.24
C GLU A 54 10.40 -23.93 7.60
N PHE A 55 9.57 -23.39 8.49
CA PHE A 55 9.26 -24.02 9.76
C PHE A 55 8.60 -25.39 9.58
N LEU A 56 7.53 -25.47 8.77
CA LEU A 56 6.78 -26.71 8.54
C LEU A 56 7.58 -27.77 7.77
N ASP A 57 8.42 -27.36 6.81
CA ASP A 57 9.28 -28.28 6.05
C ASP A 57 10.31 -28.99 6.94
N ASN A 58 10.66 -28.40 8.10
CA ASN A 58 11.57 -28.98 9.09
C ASN A 58 10.84 -29.79 10.18
N GLU A 59 9.51 -29.81 10.20
CA GLU A 59 8.78 -30.60 11.19
C GLU A 59 8.77 -32.08 10.81
N PRO A 60 9.09 -32.99 11.75
CA PRO A 60 8.97 -34.41 11.51
C PRO A 60 7.50 -34.78 11.32
N ASN A 61 7.22 -35.74 10.44
CA ASN A 61 5.86 -36.19 10.21
C ASN A 61 5.37 -36.96 11.45
N LEU A 62 4.53 -36.33 12.27
CA LEU A 62 4.16 -36.82 13.61
C LEU A 62 3.13 -37.96 13.60
N TYR A 63 2.41 -38.14 12.49
CA TYR A 63 1.40 -39.18 12.35
C TYR A 63 1.59 -39.93 11.04
N SER A 64 1.67 -41.25 11.13
CA SER A 64 1.67 -42.11 9.95
C SER A 64 0.25 -42.56 9.60
N LEU A 65 0.08 -43.09 8.38
CA LEU A 65 -1.20 -43.68 7.97
C LEU A 65 -1.58 -44.88 8.83
N GLU A 66 -0.62 -45.51 9.52
CA GLU A 66 -0.89 -46.58 10.47
C GLU A 66 -1.54 -46.06 11.76
N ASP A 67 -1.19 -44.86 12.24
CA ASP A 67 -1.77 -44.24 13.44
C ASP A 67 -3.26 -43.92 13.28
N LEU A 68 -3.72 -43.69 12.04
CA LEU A 68 -5.12 -43.40 11.74
C LEU A 68 -6.05 -44.62 11.95
N LYS A 69 -5.51 -45.85 11.93
CA LYS A 69 -6.32 -47.09 12.04
C LYS A 69 -6.75 -47.42 13.47
N VAL A 70 -6.19 -46.76 14.48
CA VAL A 70 -6.42 -47.10 15.89
C VAL A 70 -7.66 -46.41 16.49
N ARG A 71 -8.31 -45.48 15.76
CA ARG A 71 -9.45 -44.69 16.25
C ARG A 71 -10.85 -45.16 15.83
N TYR A 72 -10.96 -46.21 15.02
CA TYR A 72 -12.24 -46.82 14.66
C TYR A 72 -12.20 -48.32 14.95
N GLN A 73 -12.39 -48.67 16.23
CA GLN A 73 -12.87 -49.99 16.67
C GLN A 73 -14.14 -49.79 17.49
#